data_AF-A0A1G7QZM5-F1
#
_entry.id   AF-A0A1G7QZM5-F1
#
_cell.length_a   1.000
_cell.length_b   1.000
_cell.length_c   1.000
_cell.angle_alpha   90.00
_cell.angle_beta   90.00
_cell.angle_gamma   90.00
#
_symmetry.space_group_name_H-M   'P 1'
#
loop_
_entity.id
_entity.type
_entity.pdbx_description
1 polymer ?
#
loop_
_entity_poly.entity_id
_entity_poly.type
_entity_poly.pdbx_seq_one_letter_code
_entity_poly.pdbx_strand_id
1 'polypeptide(L)'
;MESHRRGDLTEQIVITELKRREISVSTPVGDNERYDVVVEQPGGDLLRAQIKTGRLKDGTIRFNGLSQHTNASGHTYKRYGEDIDCFVVYCYDTDQTYLIPAAEVGTSMYLRVDSPDKETRQVNWAEEYRLEEQWPVDDANSDTVDSTVIETLRQEGVSVYSNTEDEEQKVVFVEDAAGDVAKVGIERAWQVDNRIRCTLDEAADYYLIYCESLDEVCSIHAAEFGDSVSLRTEEGCENPSRAKLADDYAFENNWPPVVNPSGTPTSASLVSRTVEMVESDKYTPTVPADCDDGQTIIASGEDREFRLRVESAWLEGGLLRFNVTEPADFYVIEHPEEAETYLIPDDAFGKSISLRVEPPEKNSPRINYADDFLFEERWPPQ
;
A
#
# COMPACT_ATOMS: atom_id res chain seq x y z
N MET A 1 33.22 -16.58 -14.03
CA MET A 1 33.69 -15.24 -13.59
C MET A 1 33.41 -15.16 -12.09
N GLU A 2 34.37 -14.71 -11.28
CA GLU A 2 34.12 -14.47 -9.84
C GLU A 2 33.02 -13.42 -9.67
N SER A 3 32.18 -13.53 -8.63
CA SER A 3 30.99 -12.70 -8.45
C SER A 3 31.31 -11.21 -8.38
N HIS A 4 32.40 -10.83 -7.70
CA HIS A 4 32.85 -9.43 -7.59
C HIS A 4 33.24 -8.86 -8.95
N ARG A 5 34.11 -9.55 -9.71
CA ARG A 5 34.52 -9.10 -11.06
C ARG A 5 33.34 -8.94 -12.02
N ARG A 6 32.26 -9.71 -11.83
CA ARG A 6 31.04 -9.57 -12.63
C ARG A 6 30.23 -8.34 -12.22
N GLY A 7 30.21 -7.99 -10.94
CA GLY A 7 29.64 -6.73 -10.43
C GLY A 7 30.36 -5.53 -11.04
N ASP A 8 31.69 -5.46 -10.87
CA ASP A 8 32.52 -4.37 -11.40
C ASP A 8 32.31 -4.18 -12.92
N LEU A 9 32.27 -5.28 -13.68
CA LEU A 9 32.01 -5.22 -15.12
C LEU A 9 30.61 -4.69 -15.44
N THR A 10 29.60 -5.08 -14.66
CA THR A 10 28.21 -4.62 -14.82
C THR A 10 28.13 -3.11 -14.60
N GLU A 11 28.77 -2.59 -13.56
CA GLU A 11 28.82 -1.16 -13.26
C GLU A 11 29.42 -0.38 -14.43
N GLN A 12 30.54 -0.83 -14.98
CA GLN A 12 31.19 -0.16 -16.12
C GLN A 12 30.34 -0.22 -17.40
N ILE A 13 29.63 -1.32 -17.64
CA ILE A 13 28.69 -1.44 -18.77
C ILE A 13 27.57 -0.41 -18.62
N VAL A 14 26.93 -0.35 -17.45
CA VAL A 14 25.84 0.59 -17.18
C VAL A 14 26.30 2.03 -17.28
N ILE A 15 27.44 2.40 -16.68
CA ILE A 15 28.02 3.75 -16.80
C ILE A 15 28.26 4.11 -18.28
N THR A 16 28.80 3.16 -19.06
CA THR A 16 29.03 3.38 -20.50
C THR A 16 27.72 3.62 -21.24
N GLU A 17 26.68 2.84 -20.93
CA GLU A 17 25.36 2.97 -21.56
C GLU A 17 24.68 4.31 -21.22
N LEU A 18 24.73 4.72 -19.95
CA LEU A 18 24.26 6.04 -19.51
C LEU A 18 24.99 7.16 -20.26
N LYS A 19 26.32 7.08 -20.36
CA LYS A 19 27.12 8.08 -21.11
C LYS A 19 26.83 8.10 -22.60
N ARG A 20 26.54 6.96 -23.23
CA ARG A 20 26.14 6.89 -24.66
C ARG A 20 24.84 7.65 -24.92
N ARG A 21 23.96 7.71 -23.91
CA ARG A 21 22.67 8.41 -23.93
C ARG A 21 22.79 9.86 -23.47
N GLU A 22 24.01 10.38 -23.34
CA GLU A 22 24.30 11.74 -22.88
C GLU A 22 23.82 12.04 -21.45
N ILE A 23 23.62 10.99 -20.64
CA ILE A 23 23.25 11.12 -19.23
C ILE A 23 24.50 11.44 -18.42
N SER A 24 24.41 12.51 -17.62
CA SER A 24 25.44 12.90 -16.66
C SER A 24 25.51 11.85 -15.55
N VAL A 25 26.73 11.44 -15.19
CA VAL A 25 26.98 10.37 -14.21
C VAL A 25 28.19 10.77 -13.37
N SER A 26 28.03 10.65 -12.05
CA SER A 26 29.06 10.84 -11.03
C SER A 26 29.22 9.56 -10.20
N THR A 27 30.43 9.21 -9.81
CA THR A 27 30.72 8.03 -8.99
C THR A 27 31.24 8.46 -7.61
N PRO A 28 30.81 7.82 -6.52
CA PRO A 28 31.34 8.10 -5.18
C PRO A 28 32.82 7.71 -5.09
N VAL A 29 33.54 8.34 -4.15
CA VAL A 29 34.96 8.04 -3.89
C VAL A 29 35.04 7.01 -2.74
N GLY A 30 35.27 5.75 -3.09
CA GLY A 30 35.39 4.63 -2.15
C GLY A 30 34.18 3.69 -2.15
N ASP A 31 34.25 2.60 -1.38
CA ASP A 31 33.32 1.46 -1.50
C ASP A 31 32.32 1.35 -0.33
N ASN A 32 32.10 2.46 0.38
CA ASN A 32 31.24 2.48 1.58
C ASN A 32 29.82 2.98 1.32
N GLU A 33 29.57 3.56 0.14
CA GLU A 33 28.25 4.09 -0.19
C GLU A 33 27.27 3.00 -0.59
N ARG A 34 25.99 3.28 -0.38
CA ARG A 34 24.89 2.35 -0.70
C ARG A 34 24.36 2.49 -2.12
N TYR A 35 24.93 3.41 -2.90
CA TYR A 35 24.67 3.59 -4.32
C TYR A 35 26.00 3.47 -5.08
N ASP A 36 25.93 3.10 -6.36
CA ASP A 36 27.13 2.94 -7.18
C ASP A 36 27.39 4.19 -8.03
N VAL A 37 26.33 4.91 -8.42
CA VAL A 37 26.41 6.13 -9.21
C VAL A 37 25.35 7.15 -8.79
N VAL A 38 25.59 8.41 -9.11
CA VAL A 38 24.58 9.47 -9.16
C VAL A 38 24.37 9.85 -10.61
N VAL A 39 23.12 9.88 -11.07
CA VAL A 39 22.74 10.35 -12.41
C VAL A 39 22.01 11.68 -12.31
N GLU A 40 22.24 12.57 -13.27
CA GLU A 40 21.62 13.90 -13.30
C GLU A 40 20.49 13.91 -14.33
N GLN A 41 19.32 14.34 -13.87
CA GLN A 41 18.10 14.51 -14.64
C GLN A 41 18.21 15.70 -15.61
N PRO A 42 17.42 15.74 -16.70
CA PRO A 42 17.35 16.93 -17.56
C PRO A 42 16.96 18.22 -16.82
N GLY A 43 16.19 18.09 -15.72
CA GLY A 43 15.80 19.19 -14.83
C GLY A 43 16.90 19.65 -13.86
N GLY A 44 17.97 18.88 -13.70
CA GLY A 44 19.08 19.13 -12.78
C GLY A 44 19.04 18.32 -11.48
N ASP A 45 17.97 17.57 -11.22
CA ASP A 45 17.84 16.72 -10.05
C ASP A 45 18.84 15.55 -10.09
N LEU A 46 19.27 15.13 -8.90
CA LEU A 46 20.31 14.11 -8.74
C LEU A 46 19.74 12.84 -8.14
N LEU A 47 19.83 11.76 -8.92
CA LEU A 47 19.33 10.44 -8.57
C LEU A 47 20.47 9.52 -8.12
N ARG A 48 20.42 9.02 -6.90
CA ARG A 48 21.30 7.96 -6.38
C ARG A 48 20.82 6.62 -6.92
N ALA A 49 21.63 6.01 -7.76
CA ALA A 49 21.32 4.74 -8.39
C ALA A 49 22.21 3.60 -7.89
N GLN A 50 21.59 2.49 -7.51
CA GLN A 50 22.28 1.23 -7.26
C GLN A 50 22.24 0.35 -8.52
N ILE A 51 23.41 -0.05 -8.99
CA ILE A 51 23.58 -0.95 -10.12
C ILE A 51 23.49 -2.40 -9.66
N LYS A 52 22.77 -3.23 -10.42
CA LYS A 52 22.65 -4.66 -10.15
C LYS A 52 22.81 -5.49 -11.41
N THR A 53 23.40 -6.68 -11.26
CA THR A 53 23.36 -7.71 -12.30
C THR A 53 22.04 -8.49 -12.23
N GLY A 54 21.21 -8.36 -13.26
CA GLY A 54 20.01 -9.19 -13.46
C GLY A 54 20.36 -10.60 -13.93
N ARG A 55 19.64 -11.60 -13.43
CA ARG A 55 19.80 -13.01 -13.84
C ARG A 55 18.54 -13.49 -14.54
N LEU A 56 18.64 -13.84 -15.82
CA LEU A 56 17.52 -14.44 -16.56
C LEU A 56 17.35 -15.91 -16.15
N LYS A 57 16.13 -16.27 -15.76
CA LYS A 57 15.73 -17.65 -15.48
C LYS A 57 14.23 -17.81 -15.71
N ASP A 58 13.84 -18.86 -16.43
CA ASP A 58 12.44 -19.22 -16.67
C ASP A 58 11.60 -18.04 -17.22
N GLY A 59 12.16 -17.31 -18.20
CA GLY A 59 11.52 -16.15 -18.84
C GLY A 59 11.48 -14.87 -17.99
N THR A 60 12.21 -14.84 -16.87
CA THR A 60 12.19 -13.70 -15.94
C THR A 60 13.60 -13.30 -15.50
N ILE A 61 13.89 -12.01 -15.52
CA ILE A 61 15.10 -11.40 -15.00
C ILE A 61 14.89 -11.13 -13.51
N ARG A 62 15.76 -11.68 -12.66
CA ARG A 62 15.71 -11.49 -11.22
C ARG A 62 16.89 -10.67 -10.71
N PHE A 63 16.62 -9.75 -9.79
CA PHE A 63 17.63 -9.07 -8.97
C PHE A 63 17.15 -8.93 -7.51
N ASN A 64 18.09 -8.62 -6.60
CA ASN A 64 17.79 -8.43 -5.17
C ASN A 64 17.79 -6.94 -4.82
N GLY A 65 16.78 -6.51 -4.05
CA GLY A 65 16.66 -5.17 -3.48
C GLY A 65 17.22 -5.06 -2.06
N LEU A 66 18.17 -5.93 -1.70
CA LEU A 66 18.83 -5.91 -0.40
C LEU A 66 20.32 -5.62 -0.57
N SER A 67 20.86 -4.74 0.26
CA SER A 67 22.30 -4.58 0.45
C SER A 67 22.80 -5.74 1.31
N GLN A 68 23.92 -6.34 0.91
CA GLN A 68 24.60 -7.37 1.69
C GLN A 68 25.91 -6.79 2.20
N HIS A 69 26.00 -6.53 3.51
CA HIS A 69 27.26 -6.20 4.16
C HIS A 69 27.80 -7.43 4.85
N THR A 70 29.06 -7.77 4.58
CA THR A 70 29.79 -8.83 5.29
C THR A 70 30.64 -8.18 6.35
N ASN A 71 30.33 -8.44 7.62
CA ASN A 71 31.18 -8.05 8.75
C ASN A 71 31.89 -9.30 9.30
N ALA A 72 32.85 -9.11 10.21
CA ALA A 72 33.62 -10.21 10.81
C ALA A 72 32.76 -11.25 11.56
N SER A 73 31.47 -10.97 11.79
CA SER A 73 30.49 -11.82 12.48
C SER A 73 29.45 -12.48 11.55
N GLY A 74 29.46 -12.21 10.23
CA GLY A 74 28.56 -12.83 9.25
C GLY A 74 28.03 -11.88 8.17
N HIS A 75 27.02 -12.33 7.43
CA HIS A 75 26.32 -11.52 6.44
C HIS A 75 25.10 -10.85 7.08
N THR A 76 24.99 -9.52 6.96
CA THR A 76 23.79 -8.77 7.33
C THR A 76 23.13 -8.25 6.07
N TYR A 77 21.82 -8.49 5.94
CA TYR A 77 21.01 -7.99 4.84
C TYR A 77 20.19 -6.79 5.32
N LYS A 78 20.26 -5.66 4.62
CA LYS A 78 19.42 -4.48 4.89
C LYS A 78 18.71 -4.05 3.62
N ARG A 79 17.44 -3.66 3.75
CA ARG A 79 16.72 -2.96 2.68
C ARG A 79 17.40 -1.62 2.42
N TYR A 80 17.29 -1.14 1.18
CA TYR A 80 17.87 0.14 0.81
C TYR A 80 17.10 1.35 1.35
N GLY A 81 15.80 1.23 1.67
CA GLY A 81 15.04 2.35 2.26
C GLY A 81 15.14 3.62 1.40
N GLU A 82 15.38 4.77 2.03
CA GLU A 82 15.63 6.09 1.40
C GLU A 82 17.10 6.28 0.93
N ASP A 83 17.96 5.26 1.01
CA ASP A 83 19.40 5.41 0.73
C ASP A 83 19.70 5.51 -0.78
N ILE A 84 18.76 5.10 -1.65
CA ILE A 84 18.85 5.15 -3.11
C ILE A 84 17.49 5.51 -3.69
N ASP A 85 17.48 6.12 -4.88
CA ASP A 85 16.28 6.61 -5.55
C ASP A 85 15.83 5.61 -6.63
N CYS A 86 16.77 4.92 -7.29
CA CYS A 86 16.47 3.89 -8.28
C CYS A 86 17.48 2.74 -8.32
N PHE A 87 17.07 1.64 -8.95
CA PHE A 87 17.95 0.55 -9.36
C PHE A 87 18.19 0.62 -10.87
N VAL A 88 19.44 0.40 -11.27
CA VAL A 88 19.80 0.18 -12.68
C VAL A 88 20.29 -1.24 -12.85
N VAL A 89 19.50 -2.05 -13.53
CA VAL A 89 19.73 -3.50 -13.64
C VAL A 89 20.20 -3.83 -15.04
N TYR A 90 21.37 -4.43 -15.19
CA TYR A 90 21.84 -4.94 -16.47
C TYR A 90 21.77 -6.47 -16.50
N CYS A 91 21.13 -7.02 -17.54
CA CYS A 91 21.02 -8.45 -17.77
C CYS A 91 21.84 -8.86 -19.00
N TYR A 92 22.88 -9.69 -18.76
CA TYR A 92 23.78 -10.16 -19.81
C TYR A 92 23.09 -11.06 -20.85
N ASP A 93 22.02 -11.77 -20.45
CA ASP A 93 21.33 -12.72 -21.32
C ASP A 93 20.42 -12.00 -22.34
N THR A 94 19.80 -10.89 -21.94
CA THR A 94 19.02 -10.03 -22.84
C THR A 94 19.85 -8.93 -23.50
N ASP A 95 21.04 -8.65 -22.96
CA ASP A 95 21.91 -7.52 -23.31
C ASP A 95 21.17 -6.17 -23.22
N GLN A 96 20.39 -6.01 -22.14
CA GLN A 96 19.57 -4.83 -21.90
C GLN A 96 19.81 -4.25 -20.51
N THR A 97 19.63 -2.94 -20.41
CA THR A 97 19.65 -2.18 -19.15
C THR A 97 18.24 -1.74 -18.81
N TYR A 98 17.86 -1.92 -17.55
CA TYR A 98 16.56 -1.60 -17.01
C TYR A 98 16.71 -0.57 -15.89
N LEU A 99 15.78 0.36 -15.79
CA LEU A 99 15.71 1.37 -14.73
C LEU A 99 14.41 1.13 -13.95
N ILE A 100 14.52 1.07 -12.63
CA ILE A 100 13.39 0.75 -11.75
C ILE A 100 13.42 1.70 -10.55
N PRO A 101 12.34 2.44 -10.25
CA PRO A 101 12.20 3.21 -9.02
C PRO A 101 12.41 2.36 -7.76
N ALA A 102 13.15 2.87 -6.78
CA ALA A 102 13.46 2.09 -5.57
C ALA A 102 12.20 1.73 -4.77
N ALA A 103 11.17 2.59 -4.80
CA ALA A 103 9.89 2.38 -4.14
C ALA A 103 9.14 1.12 -4.61
N GLU A 104 9.33 0.71 -5.86
CA GLU A 104 8.70 -0.50 -6.41
C GLU A 104 9.41 -1.79 -6.02
N VAL A 105 10.62 -1.69 -5.46
CA VAL A 105 11.50 -2.83 -5.22
C VAL A 105 11.44 -3.28 -3.75
N GLY A 106 10.80 -4.43 -3.52
CA GLY A 106 10.88 -5.13 -2.25
C GLY A 106 12.23 -5.84 -2.02
N THR A 107 12.22 -6.97 -1.30
CA THR A 107 13.43 -7.79 -1.07
C THR A 107 14.11 -8.27 -2.37
N SER A 108 13.31 -8.49 -3.41
CA SER A 108 13.74 -8.86 -4.76
C SER A 108 12.63 -8.53 -5.74
N MET A 109 12.99 -8.29 -7.01
CA MET A 109 12.03 -8.07 -8.08
C MET A 109 12.33 -8.98 -9.27
N TYR A 110 11.29 -9.19 -10.08
CA TYR A 110 11.22 -10.14 -11.17
C TYR A 110 10.64 -9.45 -12.40
N LEU A 111 11.45 -9.22 -13.43
CA LEU A 111 11.02 -8.61 -14.69
C LEU A 111 10.78 -9.69 -15.75
N ARG A 112 9.57 -9.81 -16.29
CA ARG A 112 9.21 -10.86 -17.25
C ARG A 112 9.58 -10.45 -18.67
N VAL A 113 10.27 -11.34 -19.39
CA VAL A 113 10.65 -11.17 -20.79
C VAL A 113 9.70 -11.93 -21.72
N ASP A 114 9.35 -13.16 -21.35
CA ASP A 114 8.50 -14.04 -22.17
C ASP A 114 7.09 -14.13 -21.62
N SER A 115 6.09 -14.26 -22.50
CA SER A 115 4.71 -14.51 -22.07
C SER A 115 4.64 -15.79 -21.22
N PRO A 116 4.00 -15.75 -20.03
CA PRO A 116 3.90 -16.94 -19.20
C PRO A 116 2.95 -17.97 -19.81
N ASP A 117 3.21 -19.26 -19.57
CA ASP A 117 2.30 -20.36 -19.96
C ASP A 117 0.92 -20.27 -19.27
N LYS A 118 0.77 -19.40 -18.26
CA LYS A 118 -0.46 -19.10 -17.54
C LYS A 118 -0.56 -17.61 -17.27
N GLU A 119 -1.70 -17.00 -17.56
CA GLU A 119 -1.97 -15.61 -17.20
C GLU A 119 -1.77 -15.41 -15.69
N THR A 120 -0.91 -14.45 -15.35
CA THR A 120 -0.63 -14.04 -13.97
C THR A 120 -1.05 -12.58 -13.86
N ARG A 121 -1.82 -12.23 -12.81
CA ARG A 121 -2.53 -10.94 -12.71
C ARG A 121 -1.61 -9.72 -12.50
N GLN A 122 -0.37 -9.92 -12.10
CA GLN A 122 0.60 -8.83 -11.91
C GLN A 122 1.96 -9.30 -12.44
N VAL A 123 2.34 -8.80 -13.60
CA VAL A 123 3.59 -9.14 -14.29
C VAL A 123 4.33 -7.83 -14.54
N ASN A 124 5.48 -7.66 -13.89
CA ASN A 124 6.36 -6.54 -14.19
C ASN A 124 7.03 -6.84 -15.54
N TRP A 125 6.57 -6.26 -16.64
CA TRP A 125 7.13 -6.57 -17.96
C TRP A 125 8.48 -5.90 -18.11
N ALA A 126 9.50 -6.67 -18.49
CA ALA A 126 10.85 -6.16 -18.65
C ALA A 126 10.93 -5.03 -19.69
N GLU A 127 10.03 -5.01 -20.68
CA GLU A 127 9.95 -3.95 -21.67
C GLU A 127 9.57 -2.60 -21.06
N GLU A 128 8.62 -2.58 -20.13
CA GLU A 128 8.17 -1.36 -19.44
C GLU A 128 9.32 -0.72 -18.65
N TYR A 129 10.21 -1.53 -18.07
CA TYR A 129 11.34 -1.05 -17.27
C TYR A 129 12.62 -0.81 -18.06
N ARG A 130 12.63 -0.85 -19.40
CA ARG A 130 13.86 -0.58 -20.17
C ARG A 130 14.33 0.84 -19.89
N LEU A 131 15.64 1.02 -19.78
CA LEU A 131 16.26 2.33 -19.54
C LEU A 131 15.80 3.39 -20.56
N GLU A 132 15.52 2.99 -21.80
CA GLU A 132 15.03 3.92 -22.84
C GLU A 132 13.59 4.33 -22.70
N GLU A 133 12.76 3.49 -22.08
CA GLU A 133 11.36 3.79 -21.85
C GLU A 133 11.19 4.59 -20.55
N GLN A 134 12.08 4.36 -19.58
CA GLN A 134 12.00 4.93 -18.23
C GLN A 134 12.89 6.18 -18.01
N TRP A 135 13.64 6.64 -19.01
CA TRP A 135 14.53 7.80 -18.86
C TRP A 135 14.04 9.00 -19.69
N PRO A 136 13.96 10.23 -19.11
CA PRO A 136 14.28 10.57 -17.72
C PRO A 136 13.34 9.91 -16.72
N VAL A 137 13.83 9.66 -15.51
CA VAL A 137 12.95 9.19 -14.44
C VAL A 137 12.05 10.36 -14.11
N ASP A 138 10.75 10.19 -14.15
CA ASP A 138 9.87 11.20 -13.59
C ASP A 138 10.04 11.19 -12.05
N ASP A 139 11.07 11.91 -11.55
CA ASP A 139 11.13 12.39 -10.15
C ASP A 139 10.09 13.48 -9.91
N ALA A 140 9.33 13.81 -10.95
CA ALA A 140 8.04 14.44 -10.88
C ALA A 140 7.00 13.59 -10.11
N ASN A 141 7.36 12.93 -9.02
CA ASN A 141 6.41 12.26 -8.17
C ASN A 141 6.45 12.76 -6.72
N SER A 142 7.58 13.24 -6.18
CA SER A 142 7.55 13.94 -4.86
C SER A 142 6.94 15.32 -5.02
N ASP A 143 7.50 16.16 -5.89
CA ASP A 143 7.04 17.54 -6.02
C ASP A 143 5.76 17.71 -6.85
N THR A 144 5.39 16.74 -7.70
CA THR A 144 4.26 16.90 -8.65
C THR A 144 2.95 16.38 -8.13
N VAL A 145 2.95 15.39 -7.23
CA VAL A 145 1.71 15.03 -6.53
C VAL A 145 1.28 16.22 -5.68
N ASP A 146 2.21 16.77 -4.91
CA ASP A 146 1.96 17.98 -4.12
C ASP A 146 1.57 19.15 -5.01
N SER A 147 2.29 19.39 -6.12
CA SER A 147 1.92 20.47 -7.04
C SER A 147 0.56 20.27 -7.70
N THR A 148 0.22 19.06 -8.17
CA THR A 148 -1.08 18.75 -8.78
C THR A 148 -2.20 18.90 -7.76
N VAL A 149 -2.03 18.39 -6.55
CA VAL A 149 -3.01 18.50 -5.47
C VAL A 149 -3.16 19.95 -5.02
N ILE A 150 -2.07 20.70 -4.87
CA ILE A 150 -2.06 22.13 -4.53
C ILE A 150 -2.70 22.96 -5.67
N GLU A 151 -2.43 22.65 -6.94
CA GLU A 151 -3.08 23.29 -8.08
C GLU A 151 -4.57 22.99 -8.13
N THR A 152 -4.97 21.74 -7.87
CA THR A 152 -6.36 21.31 -7.76
C THR A 152 -7.10 22.11 -6.69
N LEU A 153 -6.52 22.24 -5.50
CA LEU A 153 -7.05 23.10 -4.43
C LEU A 153 -7.17 24.57 -4.85
N ARG A 154 -6.15 25.12 -5.52
CA ARG A 154 -6.15 26.51 -5.99
C ARG A 154 -7.18 26.77 -7.08
N GLN A 155 -7.44 25.80 -7.97
CA GLN A 155 -8.46 25.90 -9.01
C GLN A 155 -9.87 25.99 -8.43
N GLU A 156 -10.14 25.32 -7.31
CA GLU A 156 -11.38 25.44 -6.54
C GLU A 156 -11.43 26.69 -5.64
N GLY A 157 -10.42 27.56 -5.71
CA GLY A 157 -10.39 28.81 -4.95
C GLY A 157 -10.06 28.65 -3.47
N VAL A 158 -9.50 27.51 -3.07
CA VAL A 158 -9.06 27.25 -1.69
C VAL A 158 -7.74 27.97 -1.42
N SER A 159 -7.64 28.65 -0.28
CA SER A 159 -6.39 29.29 0.14
C SER A 159 -5.48 28.24 0.78
N VAL A 160 -4.35 27.95 0.13
CA VAL A 160 -3.40 26.92 0.53
C VAL A 160 -2.13 27.56 1.09
N TYR A 161 -1.72 27.12 2.28
CA TYR A 161 -0.49 27.54 2.94
C TYR A 161 0.43 26.32 3.10
N SER A 162 1.64 26.38 2.55
CA SER A 162 2.66 25.33 2.68
C SER A 162 3.60 25.61 3.85
N ASN A 163 4.00 24.57 4.58
CA ASN A 163 5.08 24.70 5.56
C ASN A 163 6.44 24.70 4.85
N THR A 164 7.15 25.82 4.87
CA THR A 164 8.47 25.95 4.21
C THR A 164 9.60 25.17 4.89
N GLU A 165 9.35 24.58 6.07
CA GLU A 165 10.31 23.71 6.77
C GLU A 165 10.10 22.22 6.49
N ASP A 166 9.04 21.85 5.76
CA ASP A 166 8.79 20.49 5.30
C ASP A 166 9.36 20.34 3.88
N GLU A 167 10.52 19.69 3.78
CA GLU A 167 11.25 19.50 2.51
C GLU A 167 10.48 18.59 1.53
N GLU A 168 9.51 17.80 2.01
CA GLU A 168 8.70 16.89 1.19
C GLU A 168 7.27 17.39 0.92
N GLN A 169 6.87 18.60 1.40
CA GLN A 169 5.55 19.22 1.20
C GLN A 169 4.30 18.33 1.44
N LYS A 170 4.44 17.26 2.24
CA LYS A 170 3.38 16.29 2.54
C LYS A 170 2.20 16.86 3.32
N VAL A 171 2.34 18.06 3.87
CA VAL A 171 1.27 18.74 4.61
C VAL A 171 1.06 20.15 4.12
N VAL A 172 -0.21 20.47 3.82
CA VAL A 172 -0.68 21.82 3.58
C VAL A 172 -1.77 22.22 4.57
N PHE A 173 -1.90 23.52 4.79
CA PHE A 173 -3.00 24.08 5.58
C PHE A 173 -3.97 24.77 4.63
N VAL A 174 -5.25 24.44 4.77
CA VAL A 174 -6.33 25.07 4.00
C VAL A 174 -7.20 25.89 4.92
N GLU A 175 -7.56 27.09 4.50
CA GLU A 175 -8.49 27.98 5.21
C GLU A 175 -9.84 27.96 4.51
N ASP A 176 -10.89 27.68 5.26
CA ASP A 176 -12.26 27.66 4.74
C ASP A 176 -12.86 29.09 4.64
N ALA A 177 -14.09 29.19 4.13
CA ALA A 177 -14.77 30.47 3.99
C ALA A 177 -15.14 31.16 5.33
N ALA A 178 -15.09 30.42 6.45
CA ALA A 178 -15.30 30.94 7.80
C ALA A 178 -14.00 31.41 8.46
N GLY A 179 -12.84 31.09 7.88
CA GLY A 179 -11.51 31.37 8.43
C GLY A 179 -10.97 30.27 9.34
N ASP A 180 -11.62 29.10 9.35
CA ASP A 180 -11.14 27.92 10.07
C ASP A 180 -10.06 27.23 9.24
N VAL A 181 -8.97 26.82 9.90
CA VAL A 181 -7.80 26.21 9.25
C VAL A 181 -7.79 24.72 9.52
N ALA A 182 -7.71 23.92 8.46
CA ALA A 182 -7.56 22.46 8.53
C ALA A 182 -6.18 22.02 8.02
N LYS A 183 -5.57 21.04 8.69
CA LYS A 183 -4.36 20.35 8.25
C LYS A 183 -4.74 19.29 7.23
N VAL A 184 -4.13 19.34 6.04
CA VAL A 184 -4.37 18.40 4.95
C VAL A 184 -3.08 17.65 4.66
N GLY A 185 -3.10 16.33 4.82
CA GLY A 185 -2.03 15.44 4.38
C GLY A 185 -2.18 15.14 2.89
N ILE A 186 -1.07 15.12 2.15
CA ILE A 186 -1.01 14.72 0.75
C ILE A 186 -0.29 13.38 0.70
N GLU A 187 -0.94 12.37 0.13
CA GLU A 187 -0.41 11.01 0.08
C GLU A 187 -0.56 10.41 -1.32
N ARG A 188 0.30 9.44 -1.65
CA ARG A 188 0.19 8.71 -2.92
C ARG A 188 -0.62 7.44 -2.76
N ALA A 189 -1.60 7.29 -3.62
CA ALA A 189 -2.37 6.06 -3.75
C ALA A 189 -1.89 5.23 -4.94
N TRP A 190 -1.99 3.92 -4.81
CA TRP A 190 -1.71 2.97 -5.87
C TRP A 190 -2.94 2.11 -6.17
N GLN A 191 -3.10 1.76 -7.45
CA GLN A 191 -4.17 0.88 -7.87
C GLN A 191 -3.75 -0.59 -7.75
N VAL A 192 -4.62 -1.41 -7.16
CA VAL A 192 -4.51 -2.88 -7.14
C VAL A 192 -5.85 -3.45 -7.60
N ASP A 193 -5.85 -4.11 -8.76
CA ASP A 193 -7.08 -4.55 -9.43
C ASP A 193 -8.08 -3.39 -9.60
N ASN A 194 -9.30 -3.52 -9.08
CA ASN A 194 -10.34 -2.48 -9.07
C ASN A 194 -10.39 -1.73 -7.73
N ARG A 195 -9.23 -1.48 -7.12
CA ARG A 195 -9.13 -0.73 -5.86
C ARG A 195 -8.02 0.30 -5.90
N ILE A 196 -8.31 1.49 -5.38
CA ILE A 196 -7.31 2.50 -5.02
C ILE A 196 -6.94 2.25 -3.55
N ARG A 197 -5.64 2.16 -3.24
CA ARG A 197 -5.13 1.96 -1.89
C ARG A 197 -4.11 3.02 -1.52
N CYS A 198 -4.10 3.40 -0.25
CA CYS A 198 -3.15 4.35 0.30
C CYS A 198 -2.82 3.97 1.74
N THR A 199 -1.60 4.23 2.18
CA THR A 199 -1.23 4.25 3.60
C THR A 199 -1.14 5.70 4.04
N LEU A 200 -1.63 6.01 5.24
CA LEU A 200 -1.62 7.37 5.79
C LEU A 200 -0.55 7.42 6.89
N ASP A 201 0.46 8.27 6.72
CA ASP A 201 1.63 8.29 7.61
C ASP A 201 1.60 9.48 8.59
N GLU A 202 0.97 10.60 8.22
CA GLU A 202 0.95 11.83 9.00
C GLU A 202 -0.43 12.20 9.53
N ALA A 203 -0.58 12.38 10.85
CA ALA A 203 -1.84 12.83 11.43
C ALA A 203 -2.29 14.18 10.84
N ALA A 204 -3.39 14.18 10.10
CA ALA A 204 -4.04 15.34 9.49
C ALA A 204 -5.54 15.37 9.79
N ASP A 205 -6.21 16.49 9.55
CA ASP A 205 -7.67 16.59 9.64
C ASP A 205 -8.31 15.93 8.40
N TYR A 206 -7.71 16.17 7.23
CA TYR A 206 -8.11 15.61 5.94
C TYR A 206 -6.90 15.03 5.20
N TYR A 207 -7.15 14.13 4.25
CA TYR A 207 -6.15 13.61 3.34
C TYR A 207 -6.59 13.79 1.89
N LEU A 208 -5.67 14.21 1.05
CA LEU A 208 -5.80 14.19 -0.41
C LEU A 208 -4.88 13.11 -0.93
N ILE A 209 -5.48 12.06 -1.48
CA ILE A 209 -4.74 10.93 -2.05
C ILE A 209 -4.78 11.03 -3.57
N TYR A 210 -3.63 10.95 -4.21
CA TYR A 210 -3.53 10.99 -5.66
C TYR A 210 -3.19 9.61 -6.22
N CYS A 211 -4.01 9.11 -7.14
CA CYS A 211 -3.79 7.85 -7.84
C CYS A 211 -3.31 8.12 -9.27
N GLU A 212 -2.01 8.01 -9.50
CA GLU A 212 -1.37 8.33 -10.78
C GLU A 212 -1.90 7.47 -11.95
N SER A 213 -2.18 6.19 -11.71
CA SER A 213 -2.68 5.29 -12.77
C SER A 213 -4.07 5.66 -13.29
N LEU A 214 -4.85 6.40 -12.49
CA LEU A 214 -6.19 6.87 -12.83
C LEU A 214 -6.23 8.37 -13.12
N ASP A 215 -5.15 9.10 -12.83
CA ASP A 215 -5.11 10.57 -12.86
C ASP A 215 -6.23 11.21 -12.01
N GLU A 216 -6.46 10.64 -10.83
CA GLU A 216 -7.57 11.00 -9.94
C GLU A 216 -7.07 11.43 -8.55
N VAL A 217 -7.68 12.49 -8.01
CA VAL A 217 -7.49 12.94 -6.63
C VAL A 217 -8.74 12.58 -5.82
N CYS A 218 -8.56 11.85 -4.73
CA CYS A 218 -9.63 11.57 -3.76
C CYS A 218 -9.42 12.37 -2.47
N SER A 219 -10.49 12.88 -1.89
CA SER A 219 -10.53 13.59 -0.62
C SER A 219 -11.14 12.73 0.49
N ILE A 220 -10.44 12.65 1.61
CA ILE A 220 -10.74 11.72 2.69
C ILE A 220 -10.73 12.46 4.02
N HIS A 221 -11.73 12.17 4.85
CA HIS A 221 -11.77 12.66 6.23
C HIS A 221 -10.96 11.74 7.15
N ALA A 222 -10.09 12.28 8.01
CA ALA A 222 -9.20 11.47 8.85
C ALA A 222 -9.93 10.52 9.81
N ALA A 223 -11.11 10.90 10.28
CA ALA A 223 -11.95 10.04 11.13
C ALA A 223 -12.55 8.82 10.42
N GLU A 224 -12.40 8.69 9.10
CA GLU A 224 -13.09 7.65 8.33
C GLU A 224 -12.27 6.38 8.12
N PHE A 225 -10.96 6.54 7.91
CA PHE A 225 -10.03 5.44 7.72
C PHE A 225 -9.01 5.49 8.85
N GLY A 226 -8.52 4.32 9.27
CA GLY A 226 -7.28 4.27 10.06
C GLY A 226 -6.08 4.54 9.17
N ASP A 227 -4.97 3.86 9.42
CA ASP A 227 -3.72 4.06 8.67
C ASP A 227 -3.77 3.54 7.21
N SER A 228 -4.90 2.97 6.78
CA SER A 228 -5.05 2.32 5.48
C SER A 228 -6.38 2.68 4.83
N VAL A 229 -6.28 3.21 3.62
CA VAL A 229 -7.41 3.53 2.75
C VAL A 229 -7.56 2.44 1.70
N SER A 230 -8.81 2.03 1.44
CA SER A 230 -9.17 1.24 0.27
C SER A 230 -10.48 1.74 -0.31
N LEU A 231 -10.42 2.27 -1.53
CA LEU A 231 -11.57 2.66 -2.35
C LEU A 231 -11.71 1.67 -3.52
N ARG A 232 -12.92 1.49 -4.02
CA ARG A 232 -13.26 0.62 -5.15
C ARG A 232 -13.49 1.47 -6.41
N THR A 233 -12.92 1.10 -7.54
CA THR A 233 -13.33 1.68 -8.82
C THR A 233 -14.69 1.08 -9.24
N GLU A 234 -15.53 1.82 -9.97
CA GLU A 234 -16.86 1.33 -10.39
C GLU A 234 -16.80 0.00 -11.18
N GLU A 235 -15.72 -0.22 -11.93
CA GLU A 235 -15.52 -1.46 -12.68
C GLU A 235 -15.39 -2.70 -11.77
N GLY A 236 -16.30 -3.66 -11.96
CA GLY A 236 -16.24 -4.97 -11.31
C GLY A 236 -16.76 -5.02 -9.86
N CYS A 237 -17.46 -3.99 -9.38
CA CYS A 237 -18.15 -4.07 -8.09
C CYS A 237 -19.53 -4.75 -8.26
N GLU A 238 -19.71 -5.93 -7.66
CA GLU A 238 -20.99 -6.66 -7.72
C GLU A 238 -22.10 -5.98 -6.90
N ASN A 239 -21.73 -5.22 -5.85
CA ASN A 239 -22.67 -4.49 -5.01
C ASN A 239 -22.16 -3.10 -4.60
N PRO A 240 -22.26 -2.09 -5.49
CA PRO A 240 -21.72 -0.74 -5.27
C PRO A 240 -22.28 -0.07 -4.01
N SER A 241 -23.51 -0.40 -3.59
CA SER A 241 -24.14 0.18 -2.39
C SER A 241 -23.47 -0.16 -1.06
N ARG A 242 -22.57 -1.17 -1.04
CA ARG A 242 -21.81 -1.59 0.15
C ARG A 242 -20.32 -1.31 0.01
N ALA A 243 -19.88 -0.82 -1.15
CA ALA A 243 -18.49 -0.50 -1.42
C ALA A 243 -18.26 1.00 -1.30
N LYS A 244 -17.12 1.39 -0.72
CA LYS A 244 -16.63 2.77 -0.78
C LYS A 244 -16.08 3.01 -2.18
N LEU A 245 -16.87 3.61 -3.08
CA LEU A 245 -16.48 3.82 -4.47
C LEU A 245 -15.55 5.03 -4.58
N ALA A 246 -14.51 4.97 -5.40
CA ALA A 246 -13.57 6.07 -5.63
C ALA A 246 -14.30 7.37 -5.99
N ASP A 247 -15.31 7.30 -6.85
CA ASP A 247 -16.16 8.42 -7.28
C ASP A 247 -16.85 9.17 -6.14
N ASP A 248 -17.27 8.45 -5.08
CA ASP A 248 -17.87 9.07 -3.88
C ASP A 248 -16.86 9.91 -3.09
N TYR A 249 -15.57 9.60 -3.23
CA TYR A 249 -14.45 10.29 -2.58
C TYR A 249 -13.69 11.17 -3.57
N ALA A 250 -14.09 11.24 -4.84
CA ALA A 250 -13.45 12.09 -5.82
C ALA A 250 -13.48 13.54 -5.31
N PHE A 251 -12.36 14.25 -5.46
CA PHE A 251 -12.19 15.59 -4.94
C PHE A 251 -13.32 16.54 -5.37
N GLU A 252 -13.73 16.47 -6.64
CA GLU A 252 -14.84 17.26 -7.20
C GLU A 252 -16.21 17.01 -6.52
N ASN A 253 -16.40 15.83 -5.93
CA ASN A 253 -17.67 15.41 -5.32
C ASN A 253 -17.64 15.52 -3.79
N ASN A 254 -16.46 15.47 -3.17
CA ASN A 254 -16.29 15.35 -1.72
C ASN A 254 -15.27 16.36 -1.17
N TRP A 255 -15.26 17.60 -1.67
CA TRP A 255 -14.43 18.67 -1.10
C TRP A 255 -15.27 19.83 -0.52
N PRO A 256 -15.07 20.21 0.76
CA PRO A 256 -14.24 19.55 1.78
C PRO A 256 -14.81 18.17 2.16
N PRO A 257 -13.96 17.21 2.57
CA PRO A 257 -14.39 15.83 2.77
C PRO A 257 -15.30 15.69 3.97
N VAL A 258 -16.40 14.97 3.78
CA VAL A 258 -17.27 14.52 4.87
C VAL A 258 -16.92 13.09 5.27
N VAL A 259 -17.30 12.69 6.48
CA VAL A 259 -17.17 11.30 6.92
C VAL A 259 -18.20 10.44 6.19
N ASN A 260 -17.74 9.39 5.50
CA ASN A 260 -18.54 8.37 4.81
C ASN A 260 -19.46 8.96 3.71
N PRO A 261 -18.91 9.60 2.67
CA PRO A 261 -19.69 10.16 1.57
C PRO A 261 -20.47 9.09 0.80
N SER A 262 -19.95 7.86 0.73
CA SER A 262 -20.61 6.72 0.07
C SER A 262 -21.86 6.21 0.79
N GLY A 263 -22.09 6.63 2.05
CA GLY A 263 -23.22 6.15 2.86
C GLY A 263 -23.13 4.65 3.21
N THR A 264 -21.96 4.05 3.04
CA THR A 264 -21.75 2.62 3.33
C THR A 264 -21.80 2.31 4.83
N PRO A 265 -22.15 1.09 5.24
CA PRO A 265 -22.06 0.69 6.65
C PRO A 265 -20.63 0.89 7.17
N THR A 266 -20.47 1.64 8.26
CA THR A 266 -19.16 1.92 8.88
C THR A 266 -18.82 0.90 9.96
N SER A 267 -17.57 0.87 10.41
CA SER A 267 -17.16 0.09 11.60
C SER A 267 -18.01 0.44 12.84
N ALA A 268 -18.40 1.70 13.03
CA ALA A 268 -19.31 2.10 14.10
C ALA A 268 -20.72 1.48 13.96
N SER A 269 -21.22 1.36 12.73
CA SER A 269 -22.46 0.61 12.46
C SER A 269 -22.28 -0.88 12.75
N LEU A 270 -21.13 -1.46 12.39
CA LEU A 270 -20.81 -2.85 12.66
C LEU A 270 -20.66 -3.14 14.15
N VAL A 271 -20.05 -2.25 14.94
CA VAL A 271 -20.00 -2.34 16.42
C VAL A 271 -21.41 -2.36 16.99
N SER A 272 -22.27 -1.44 16.57
CA SER A 272 -23.66 -1.38 17.02
C SER A 272 -24.42 -2.68 16.72
N ARG A 273 -24.27 -3.20 15.50
CA ARG A 273 -24.85 -4.49 15.11
C ARG A 273 -24.25 -5.67 15.87
N THR A 274 -22.95 -5.65 16.13
CA THR A 274 -22.26 -6.70 16.87
C THR A 274 -22.75 -6.74 18.31
N VAL A 275 -22.99 -5.58 18.95
CA VAL A 275 -23.63 -5.51 20.27
C VAL A 275 -24.98 -6.22 20.24
N GLU A 276 -25.85 -5.91 19.26
CA GLU A 276 -27.15 -6.58 19.12
C GLU A 276 -27.02 -8.10 18.85
N MET A 277 -26.03 -8.52 18.06
CA MET A 277 -25.77 -9.93 17.74
C MET A 277 -25.20 -10.72 18.92
N VAL A 278 -24.42 -10.07 19.78
CA VAL A 278 -23.80 -10.67 20.97
C VAL A 278 -24.82 -10.82 22.10
N GLU A 279 -25.73 -9.85 22.22
CA GLU A 279 -26.76 -9.81 23.26
C GLU A 279 -27.63 -11.06 23.21
N SER A 280 -27.61 -11.82 24.31
CA SER A 280 -28.38 -13.04 24.46
C SER A 280 -28.64 -13.31 25.94
N ASP A 281 -29.48 -14.30 26.25
CA ASP A 281 -29.74 -14.73 27.63
C ASP A 281 -28.46 -15.14 28.40
N LYS A 282 -27.34 -15.42 27.70
CA LYS A 282 -26.07 -15.88 28.29
C LYS A 282 -25.00 -14.81 28.40
N TYR A 283 -25.02 -13.78 27.55
CA TYR A 283 -23.94 -12.79 27.46
C TYR A 283 -24.52 -11.39 27.32
N THR A 284 -24.04 -10.48 28.15
CA THR A 284 -24.35 -9.04 28.08
C THR A 284 -23.16 -8.30 27.47
N PRO A 285 -23.31 -7.66 26.30
CA PRO A 285 -22.27 -6.85 25.68
C PRO A 285 -22.14 -5.48 26.37
N THR A 286 -20.91 -4.98 26.47
CA THR A 286 -20.62 -3.60 26.88
C THR A 286 -19.47 -3.06 26.05
N VAL A 287 -19.59 -1.82 25.56
CA VAL A 287 -18.49 -1.08 24.91
C VAL A 287 -17.81 -0.24 25.99
N PRO A 288 -16.56 -0.54 26.38
CA PRO A 288 -15.88 0.21 27.43
C PRO A 288 -15.66 1.66 27.02
N ALA A 289 -16.08 2.62 27.85
CA ALA A 289 -15.85 4.04 27.59
C ALA A 289 -14.38 4.46 27.73
N ASP A 290 -13.58 3.65 28.43
CA ASP A 290 -12.15 3.91 28.69
C ASP A 290 -11.23 3.33 27.60
N CYS A 291 -11.78 2.57 26.65
CA CYS A 291 -11.04 2.09 25.47
C CYS A 291 -11.26 3.10 24.34
N ASP A 292 -10.27 3.97 24.11
CA ASP A 292 -10.32 5.13 23.19
C ASP A 292 -10.60 4.79 21.70
N ASP A 293 -10.78 3.52 21.33
CA ASP A 293 -10.95 3.10 19.94
C ASP A 293 -12.40 2.84 19.50
N GLY A 294 -13.35 2.72 20.45
CA GLY A 294 -14.78 2.49 20.16
C GLY A 294 -15.11 1.20 19.40
N GLN A 295 -14.14 0.28 19.25
CA GLN A 295 -14.22 -0.90 18.39
C GLN A 295 -14.15 -2.21 19.20
N THR A 296 -13.95 -2.11 20.52
CA THR A 296 -13.88 -3.25 21.43
C THR A 296 -15.20 -3.46 22.17
N ILE A 297 -15.71 -4.70 22.14
CA ILE A 297 -16.92 -5.13 22.84
C ILE A 297 -16.54 -6.20 23.86
N ILE A 298 -16.93 -6.00 25.12
CA ILE A 298 -16.78 -7.00 26.18
C ILE A 298 -18.11 -7.73 26.34
N ALA A 299 -18.12 -9.03 26.07
CA ALA A 299 -19.26 -9.91 26.27
C ALA A 299 -19.11 -10.64 27.62
N SER A 300 -19.83 -10.20 28.64
CA SER A 300 -19.77 -10.80 29.99
C SER A 300 -20.92 -11.79 30.18
N GLY A 301 -20.60 -13.05 30.45
CA GLY A 301 -21.54 -14.10 30.86
C GLY A 301 -21.35 -14.51 32.31
N GLU A 302 -22.13 -15.49 32.79
CA GLU A 302 -22.10 -15.91 34.21
C GLU A 302 -20.73 -16.46 34.66
N ASP A 303 -20.04 -17.21 33.78
CA ASP A 303 -18.79 -17.92 34.11
C ASP A 303 -17.59 -17.52 33.23
N ARG A 304 -17.83 -16.73 32.16
CA ARG A 304 -16.81 -16.37 31.17
C ARG A 304 -17.04 -14.96 30.67
N GLU A 305 -15.94 -14.30 30.31
CA GLU A 305 -15.93 -13.02 29.63
C GLU A 305 -15.12 -13.19 28.35
N PHE A 306 -15.61 -12.59 27.26
CA PHE A 306 -14.89 -12.56 25.98
C PHE A 306 -14.71 -11.12 25.52
N ARG A 307 -13.51 -10.82 25.05
CA ARG A 307 -13.19 -9.58 24.34
C ARG A 307 -13.35 -9.81 22.84
N LEU A 308 -14.32 -9.13 22.25
CA LEU A 308 -14.55 -9.09 20.81
C LEU A 308 -14.01 -7.77 20.26
N ARG A 309 -13.34 -7.84 19.11
CA ARG A 309 -12.78 -6.69 18.41
C ARG A 309 -13.38 -6.59 17.02
N VAL A 310 -14.00 -5.45 16.72
CA VAL A 310 -14.55 -5.20 15.39
C VAL A 310 -13.44 -4.63 14.50
N GLU A 311 -13.17 -5.32 13.38
CA GLU A 311 -12.14 -4.91 12.42
C GLU A 311 -12.73 -4.70 11.03
N SER A 312 -12.11 -3.82 10.26
CA SER A 312 -12.47 -3.63 8.86
C SER A 312 -11.75 -4.65 7.98
N ALA A 313 -12.51 -5.34 7.12
CA ALA A 313 -11.97 -6.34 6.21
C ALA A 313 -12.03 -5.90 4.74
N TRP A 314 -11.12 -6.44 3.93
CA TRP A 314 -11.05 -6.22 2.49
C TRP A 314 -10.89 -7.52 1.72
N LEU A 315 -11.27 -7.50 0.45
CA LEU A 315 -11.06 -8.63 -0.47
C LEU A 315 -9.78 -8.43 -1.29
N GLU A 316 -9.00 -9.49 -1.42
CA GLU A 316 -7.79 -9.54 -2.24
C GLU A 316 -7.65 -10.94 -2.86
N GLY A 317 -7.90 -11.07 -4.17
CA GLY A 317 -7.79 -12.33 -4.89
C GLY A 317 -8.67 -13.47 -4.34
N GLY A 318 -9.92 -13.17 -4.00
CA GLY A 318 -10.88 -14.13 -3.41
C GLY A 318 -10.58 -14.49 -1.95
N LEU A 319 -9.76 -13.67 -1.27
CA LEU A 319 -9.46 -13.78 0.16
C LEU A 319 -10.01 -12.55 0.89
N LEU A 320 -10.79 -12.78 1.93
CA LEU A 320 -11.15 -11.79 2.94
C LEU A 320 -10.00 -11.65 3.94
N ARG A 321 -9.47 -10.43 4.05
CA ARG A 321 -8.31 -10.06 4.88
C ARG A 321 -8.64 -8.91 5.80
N PHE A 322 -7.98 -8.85 6.94
CA PHE A 322 -8.03 -7.70 7.85
C PHE A 322 -6.72 -7.60 8.62
N ASN A 323 -6.48 -6.42 9.20
CA ASN A 323 -5.36 -6.20 10.11
C ASN A 323 -5.82 -6.38 11.54
N VAL A 324 -4.98 -6.99 12.37
CA VAL A 324 -5.19 -7.06 13.81
C VAL A 324 -4.56 -5.83 14.44
N THR A 325 -5.37 -4.87 14.90
CA THR A 325 -4.86 -3.65 15.51
C THR A 325 -4.52 -3.86 16.99
N GLU A 326 -5.35 -4.62 17.71
CA GLU A 326 -5.22 -4.92 19.13
C GLU A 326 -5.60 -6.38 19.43
N PRO A 327 -5.01 -7.01 20.47
CA PRO A 327 -5.32 -8.39 20.81
C PRO A 327 -6.71 -8.52 21.45
N ALA A 328 -7.47 -9.50 20.96
CA ALA A 328 -8.80 -9.86 21.43
C ALA A 328 -8.97 -11.38 21.53
N ASP A 329 -10.06 -11.87 22.12
CA ASP A 329 -10.39 -13.30 22.08
C ASP A 329 -10.98 -13.68 20.71
N PHE A 330 -11.78 -12.76 20.15
CA PHE A 330 -12.37 -12.89 18.83
C PHE A 330 -12.32 -11.58 18.04
N TYR A 331 -12.11 -11.69 16.74
CA TYR A 331 -12.28 -10.62 15.78
C TYR A 331 -13.62 -10.79 15.05
N VAL A 332 -14.37 -9.69 14.94
CA VAL A 332 -15.64 -9.62 14.22
C VAL A 332 -15.40 -8.77 12.98
N ILE A 333 -15.64 -9.35 11.82
CA ILE A 333 -15.50 -8.67 10.53
C ILE A 333 -16.77 -8.84 9.72
N GLU A 334 -17.12 -7.85 8.92
CA GLU A 334 -18.20 -7.95 7.94
C GLU A 334 -17.60 -8.14 6.55
N HIS A 335 -18.27 -8.94 5.72
CA HIS A 335 -17.93 -9.01 4.30
C HIS A 335 -18.12 -7.61 3.67
N PRO A 336 -17.13 -7.08 2.93
CA PRO A 336 -17.26 -5.73 2.37
C PRO A 336 -18.34 -5.63 1.29
N GLU A 337 -18.73 -6.74 0.68
CA GLU A 337 -19.68 -6.76 -0.45
C GLU A 337 -20.99 -7.50 -0.12
N GLU A 338 -20.99 -8.26 0.97
CA GLU A 338 -22.12 -9.06 1.42
C GLU A 338 -22.51 -8.62 2.83
N ALA A 339 -23.72 -8.95 3.28
CA ALA A 339 -24.17 -8.60 4.63
C ALA A 339 -23.70 -9.61 5.70
N GLU A 340 -22.86 -10.56 5.31
CA GLU A 340 -22.37 -11.64 6.18
C GLU A 340 -21.33 -11.12 7.18
N THR A 341 -21.42 -11.63 8.41
CA THR A 341 -20.51 -11.29 9.50
C THR A 341 -19.82 -12.54 10.00
N TYR A 342 -18.52 -12.45 10.26
CA TYR A 342 -17.67 -13.57 10.64
C TYR A 342 -17.08 -13.35 12.05
N LEU A 343 -16.97 -14.43 12.82
CA LEU A 343 -16.37 -14.47 14.16
C LEU A 343 -15.11 -15.34 14.12
N ILE A 344 -13.96 -14.71 14.36
CA ILE A 344 -12.65 -15.31 14.14
C ILE A 344 -11.88 -15.35 15.47
N PRO A 345 -11.57 -16.52 16.03
CA PRO A 345 -10.82 -16.58 17.27
C PRO A 345 -9.34 -16.24 17.03
N ASP A 346 -8.70 -15.63 18.03
CA ASP A 346 -7.28 -15.19 17.95
C ASP A 346 -6.30 -16.35 17.74
N ASP A 347 -6.65 -17.55 18.22
CA ASP A 347 -5.83 -18.75 18.07
C ASP A 347 -5.96 -19.42 16.68
N ALA A 348 -6.90 -18.99 15.83
CA ALA A 348 -7.05 -19.56 14.51
C ALA A 348 -5.88 -19.21 13.58
N PHE A 349 -5.25 -18.05 13.76
CA PHE A 349 -4.29 -17.50 12.80
C PHE A 349 -3.13 -16.73 13.45
N GLY A 350 -1.99 -16.67 12.75
CA GLY A 350 -0.88 -15.79 13.14
C GLY A 350 -1.18 -14.31 12.85
N LYS A 351 -0.14 -13.47 12.70
CA LYS A 351 -0.23 -12.00 12.62
C LYS A 351 -1.01 -11.41 11.42
N SER A 352 -1.40 -12.19 10.41
CA SER A 352 -2.29 -11.71 9.33
C SER A 352 -3.32 -12.78 9.01
N ILE A 353 -4.59 -12.41 9.01
CA ILE A 353 -5.70 -13.33 8.84
C ILE A 353 -6.19 -13.27 7.40
N SER A 354 -6.40 -14.43 6.78
CA SER A 354 -6.94 -14.55 5.42
C SER A 354 -7.95 -15.69 5.38
N LEU A 355 -9.23 -15.35 5.21
CA LEU A 355 -10.31 -16.28 4.97
C LEU A 355 -10.59 -16.35 3.47
N ARG A 356 -10.90 -17.52 2.94
CA ARG A 356 -11.17 -17.71 1.52
C ARG A 356 -12.67 -17.72 1.28
N VAL A 357 -13.13 -16.78 0.46
CA VAL A 357 -14.54 -16.67 0.05
C VAL A 357 -14.80 -17.41 -1.27
N GLU A 358 -13.79 -17.54 -2.13
CA GLU A 358 -13.92 -18.25 -3.41
C GLU A 358 -13.17 -19.60 -3.42
N PRO A 359 -13.75 -20.67 -3.99
CA PRO A 359 -13.08 -21.96 -4.07
C PRO A 359 -11.80 -21.88 -4.93
N PRO A 360 -10.66 -22.42 -4.46
CA PRO A 360 -9.41 -22.38 -5.20
C PRO A 360 -9.40 -23.31 -6.42
N GLU A 361 -8.57 -23.02 -7.41
CA GLU A 361 -8.26 -23.96 -8.50
C GLU A 361 -7.63 -25.28 -8.02
N LYS A 362 -6.98 -25.27 -6.85
CA LYS A 362 -6.41 -26.45 -6.19
C LYS A 362 -6.85 -26.50 -4.73
N ASN A 363 -7.67 -27.50 -4.42
CA ASN A 363 -8.16 -27.71 -3.07
C ASN A 363 -7.03 -28.22 -2.15
N SER A 364 -6.93 -27.65 -0.95
CA SER A 364 -5.94 -28.00 0.07
C SER A 364 -6.64 -28.04 1.43
N PRO A 365 -6.36 -29.03 2.29
CA PRO A 365 -6.98 -29.14 3.61
C PRO A 365 -6.51 -28.06 4.60
N ARG A 366 -5.63 -27.14 4.19
CA ARG A 366 -5.13 -26.01 5.01
C ARG A 366 -5.78 -24.67 4.65
N ILE A 367 -6.89 -24.70 3.91
CA ILE A 367 -7.61 -23.50 3.50
C ILE A 367 -8.68 -23.22 4.54
N ASN A 368 -8.72 -21.98 5.02
CA ASN A 368 -9.74 -21.50 5.92
C ASN A 368 -10.81 -20.86 5.06
N TYR A 369 -11.98 -21.48 4.94
CA TYR A 369 -13.09 -20.91 4.19
C TYR A 369 -13.83 -19.92 5.08
N ALA A 370 -14.31 -18.82 4.51
CA ALA A 370 -15.05 -17.81 5.27
C ALA A 370 -16.32 -18.39 5.91
N ASP A 371 -17.02 -19.28 5.20
CA ASP A 371 -18.19 -20.03 5.67
C ASP A 371 -17.95 -20.74 7.01
N ASP A 372 -16.73 -21.24 7.26
CA ASP A 372 -16.41 -21.94 8.50
C ASP A 372 -16.43 -21.00 9.73
N PHE A 373 -16.43 -19.68 9.52
CA PHE A 373 -16.31 -18.65 10.55
C PHE A 373 -17.55 -17.74 10.62
N LEU A 374 -18.68 -18.11 10.03
CA LEU A 374 -19.92 -17.34 10.14
C LEU A 374 -20.29 -17.09 11.61
N PHE A 375 -20.59 -15.84 11.94
CA PHE A 375 -20.85 -15.42 13.31
C PHE A 375 -22.02 -16.20 13.92
N GLU A 376 -23.11 -16.35 13.18
CA GLU A 376 -24.34 -17.04 13.64
C GLU A 376 -24.11 -18.52 13.97
N GLU A 377 -23.10 -19.15 13.37
CA GLU A 377 -22.77 -20.56 13.62
C GLU A 377 -21.80 -20.74 14.80
N ARG A 378 -21.08 -19.69 15.18
CA ARG A 378 -20.01 -19.73 16.18
C ARG A 378 -20.30 -18.98 17.47
N TRP A 379 -21.24 -18.05 17.47
CA TRP A 379 -21.65 -17.32 18.67
C TRP A 379 -22.94 -17.91 19.28
N PRO A 380 -22.99 -18.15 20.61
CA PRO A 380 -21.88 -18.10 21.55
C PRO A 380 -20.93 -19.30 21.38
N PRO A 381 -19.62 -19.14 21.65
CA PRO A 381 -18.65 -20.23 21.55
C PRO A 381 -18.99 -21.36 22.53
N GLN A 382 -18.84 -22.62 22.06
CA GLN A 382 -19.18 -23.84 22.82
C GLN A 382 -18.23 -24.16 23.99
#